data_AF-A0A7C4TY19-F1
#
_entry.id   AF-A0A7C4TY19-F1
#
_cell.length_a   1.000
_cell.length_b   1.000
_cell.length_c   1.000
_cell.angle_alpha   90.00
_cell.angle_beta   90.00
_cell.angle_gamma   90.00
#
_symmetry.space_group_name_H-M   'P 1'
#
loop_
_entity.id
_entity.type
_entity.pdbx_description
1 polymer ?
#
loop_
_entity_poly.entity_id
_entity_poly.type
_entity_poly.pdbx_seq_one_letter_code
_entity_poly.pdbx_strand_id
1 'polypeptide(L)' 'MDTRLLDLLVCPICKGSLQFDREAQELICPRDKLAYPVRDGIPLMLVDLARDVTLPAPEAPAAAQTRNADAPA' A
#
# COMPACT_ATOMS: atom_id res chain seq x y z
N MET A 1 2.27 8.25 23.90
CA MET A 1 2.44 8.85 22.56
C MET A 1 3.22 7.79 21.77
N ASP A 2 2.73 7.09 20.75
CA ASP A 2 1.94 7.52 19.58
C ASP A 2 1.28 6.31 18.86
N THR A 3 0.17 5.77 19.37
CA THR A 3 -0.61 4.74 18.63
C THR A 3 -1.52 5.32 17.55
N ARG A 4 -1.56 6.65 17.40
CA ARG A 4 -2.48 7.38 16.50
C ARG A 4 -1.89 7.74 15.12
N LEU A 5 -0.62 7.42 14.86
CA LEU A 5 0.04 7.85 13.63
C LEU A 5 -0.30 6.94 12.43
N LEU A 6 -0.60 5.66 12.66
CA LEU A 6 -0.97 4.70 11.60
C LEU A 6 -2.45 4.79 11.18
N ASP A 7 -3.32 5.39 12.02
CA ASP A 7 -4.70 5.73 11.68
C ASP A 7 -4.81 6.92 10.69
N LEU A 8 -3.68 7.55 10.34
CA LEU A 8 -3.64 8.73 9.45
C LEU A 8 -3.54 8.37 7.96
N LEU A 9 -3.18 7.12 7.62
CA LEU A 9 -3.01 6.68 6.23
C LEU A 9 -4.37 6.48 5.56
N VAL A 10 -4.86 7.57 4.98
CA VAL A 10 -6.11 7.64 4.20
C VAL A 10 -5.82 7.82 2.72
N CYS A 11 -6.78 7.46 1.87
CA CYS A 11 -6.66 7.67 0.43
C CYS A 11 -6.35 9.16 0.14
N PRO A 12 -5.33 9.48 -0.69
CA PRO A 12 -4.99 10.86 -1.01
C PRO A 12 -6.13 11.61 -1.70
N ILE A 13 -7.00 10.90 -2.42
CA ILE A 13 -8.15 11.45 -3.16
C ILE A 13 -9.36 11.63 -2.24
N CYS A 14 -9.99 10.52 -1.83
CA CYS A 14 -11.27 10.58 -1.13
C CYS A 14 -11.18 10.66 0.40
N LYS A 15 -9.96 10.59 0.97
CA LYS A 15 -9.70 10.52 2.43
C LYS A 15 -10.38 9.34 3.13
N GLY A 16 -10.78 8.31 2.37
CA GLY A 16 -11.35 7.07 2.88
C GLY A 16 -10.28 6.12 3.44
N SER A 17 -10.73 5.05 4.07
CA SER A 17 -9.87 3.98 4.55
C SER A 17 -9.18 3.24 3.39
N LEU A 18 -7.98 2.75 3.68
CA LEU A 18 -7.18 1.92 2.78
C LEU A 18 -7.08 0.50 3.34
N GLN A 19 -7.12 -0.48 2.45
CA GLN A 19 -6.89 -1.90 2.79
C GLN A 19 -5.50 -2.28 2.32
N PHE A 20 -4.66 -2.80 3.21
CA PHE A 20 -3.33 -3.25 2.83
C PHE A 20 -3.36 -4.70 2.35
N ASP A 21 -3.03 -4.88 1.08
CA ASP A 21 -2.79 -6.19 0.48
C ASP A 21 -1.30 -6.55 0.66
N ARG A 22 -1.04 -7.55 1.50
CA ARG A 22 0.31 -8.02 1.79
C ARG A 22 0.91 -8.86 0.67
N GLU A 23 0.08 -9.55 -0.11
CA GLU A 23 0.54 -10.42 -1.20
C GLU A 23 1.00 -9.56 -2.38
N ALA A 24 0.21 -8.54 -2.72
CA ALA A 24 0.52 -7.60 -3.78
C ALA A 24 1.45 -6.44 -3.35
N GLN A 25 1.64 -6.22 -2.04
CA GLN A 25 2.29 -5.02 -1.49
C GLN A 25 1.62 -3.73 -1.99
N GLU A 26 0.31 -3.62 -1.82
CA GLU A 26 -0.51 -2.48 -2.29
C GLU A 26 -1.47 -1.98 -1.21
N LEU A 27 -1.80 -0.68 -1.25
CA LEU A 27 -2.89 -0.07 -0.48
C LEU A 27 -4.10 0.17 -1.38
N ILE A 28 -5.17 -0.56 -1.15
CA ILE A 28 -6.38 -0.55 -1.96
C ILE A 28 -7.40 0.41 -1.35
N CYS A 29 -7.87 1.36 -2.16
CA CYS A 29 -9.03 2.19 -1.85
C CYS A 29 -10.28 1.61 -2.53
N PRO A 30 -11.24 1.04 -1.77
CA PRO A 30 -12.45 0.46 -2.36
C PRO A 30 -13.40 1.49 -2.97
N ARG A 31 -13.32 2.76 -2.53
CA ARG A 31 -14.17 3.84 -3.04
C ARG A 31 -13.71 4.33 -4.42
N ASP A 32 -12.41 4.57 -4.55
CA ASP A 32 -11.82 5.09 -5.79
C ASP A 32 -11.42 3.97 -6.76
N LYS A 33 -11.45 2.71 -6.30
CA LYS A 33 -11.03 1.52 -7.06
C LYS A 33 -9.57 1.60 -7.53
N LEU A 34 -8.73 2.15 -6.66
CA LEU A 34 -7.30 2.34 -6.91
C LEU A 34 -6.47 1.55 -5.91
N ALA A 35 -5.39 0.94 -6.39
CA ALA A 35 -4.38 0.28 -5.59
C ALA A 35 -3.05 1.05 -5.72
N TYR A 36 -2.55 1.56 -4.59
CA TYR A 36 -1.29 2.30 -4.51
C TYR A 36 -0.16 1.35 -4.13
N PRO A 37 0.94 1.25 -4.90
CA PRO A 37 2.02 0.31 -4.60
C PRO A 37 2.81 0.73 -3.36
N VAL A 38 3.32 -0.25 -2.62
CA VAL A 38 4.26 -0.08 -1.53
C VAL A 38 5.62 -0.61 -1.97
N ARG A 39 6.65 0.23 -1.92
CA ARG A 39 8.03 -0.14 -2.30
C ARG A 39 8.96 0.21 -1.15
N ASP A 40 9.80 -0.73 -0.75
CA ASP A 40 10.72 -0.57 0.40
C ASP A 40 10.01 -0.13 1.69
N GLY A 41 8.76 -0.57 1.89
CA GLY A 41 7.93 -0.16 3.01
C GLY A 41 7.36 1.27 2.92
N ILE A 42 7.56 1.97 1.80
CA ILE A 42 7.07 3.32 1.54
C ILE A 42 5.85 3.26 0.61
N PRO A 43 4.66 3.71 1.06
CA PRO A 43 3.49 3.83 0.21
C PRO A 43 3.65 4.92 -0.85
N LEU A 44 3.54 4.55 -2.13
CA LEU A 44 3.54 5.49 -3.24
C LEU A 44 2.10 5.93 -3.53
N MET A 45 1.61 6.89 -2.74
CA MET A 45 0.27 7.48 -2.87
C MET A 45 0.16 8.50 -4.04
N LEU A 46 0.71 8.14 -5.19
CA LEU A 46 0.64 8.92 -6.42
C LEU A 46 -0.40 8.31 -7.35
N VAL A 47 -1.32 9.13 -7.85
CA VAL A 47 -2.42 8.67 -8.71
C VAL A 47 -1.89 8.05 -10.01
N ASP A 48 -0.81 8.61 -10.57
CA ASP A 48 -0.17 8.09 -11.79
C ASP A 48 0.48 6.71 -11.61
N LEU A 49 0.78 6.33 -10.37
CA LEU A 49 1.33 5.01 -10.03
C LEU A 49 0.26 4.05 -9.51
N ALA A 50 -0.97 4.54 -9.33
CA ALA A 50 -2.05 3.73 -8.83
C ALA A 50 -2.59 2.82 -9.93
N ARG A 51 -2.83 1.56 -9.57
CA ARG A 51 -3.44 0.57 -10.45
C ARG A 51 -4.96 0.60 -10.28
N ASP A 52 -5.70 0.57 -11.38
CA ASP A 52 -7.14 0.35 -11.35
C ASP A 52 -7.42 -1.11 -10.97
N VAL A 53 -8.14 -1.33 -9.87
CA VAL A 53 -8.48 -2.68 -9.39
C VAL A 53 -9.59 -3.34 -10.22
N THR A 54 -10.29 -2.57 -11.04
CA THR A 54 -11.28 -3.05 -12.02
C THR A 54 -10.59 -3.72 -13.21
N LEU A 55 -9.33 -3.37 -13.46
CA LEU A 55 -8.51 -4.01 -14.48
C LEU A 55 -7.78 -5.21 -13.87
N PRO A 56 -7.71 -6.34 -14.59
CA PRO A 56 -6.90 -7.46 -14.15
C PRO A 56 -5.47 -6.98 -13.96
N ALA A 57 -4.86 -7.31 -12.81
CA ALA A 57 -3.52 -6.89 -12.51
C ALA A 57 -2.58 -7.40 -13.63
N PRO A 58 -1.74 -6.55 -14.23
CA PRO A 58 -0.65 -7.06 -15.04
C PRO A 58 0.21 -7.94 -14.13
N GLU A 59 0.55 -9.14 -14.60
CA GLU A 59 1.35 -10.14 -13.86
C GLU A 59 2.75 -9.56 -13.57
N ALA A 60 2.86 -8.70 -12.56
CA ALA A 60 4.12 -8.13 -12.12
C ALA A 60 4.70 -9.08 -11.05
N PRO A 61 5.94 -9.58 -11.24
CA PRO A 61 6.57 -10.44 -10.25
C PRO A 61 6.85 -9.59 -9.02
N ALA A 62 6.34 -10.05 -7.87
CA ALA A 62 6.59 -9.49 -6.56
C ALA A 62 8.10 -9.34 -6.34
N ALA A 63 8.63 -8.14 -6.56
CA ALA A 63 10.02 -7.83 -6.29
C ALA A 63 10.22 -7.78 -4.77
N ALA A 64 10.71 -8.90 -4.25
CA ALA A 64 11.44 -9.09 -3.01
C ALA A 64 11.84 -7.83 -2.24
N GLN A 65 11.33 -7.66 -1.01
CA GLN A 65 12.03 -6.95 0.07
C GLN A 65 11.96 -7.75 1.39
N THR A 66 12.98 -8.61 1.53
CA THR A 66 13.84 -8.82 2.71
C THR A 66 13.19 -9.11 4.07
N ARG A 67 13.25 -10.41 4.42
CA ARG A 67 13.57 -10.87 5.78
C ARG A 67 14.86 -10.19 6.25
N ASN A 68 14.83 -9.45 7.38
CA ASN A 68 15.88 -9.32 8.43
C ASN A 68 15.58 -8.05 9.28
N ALA A 69 15.14 -8.18 10.55
CA ALA A 69 15.94 -8.38 11.77
C ALA A 69 16.16 -7.04 12.52
N ASP A 70 15.30 -6.76 13.50
CA ASP A 70 15.69 -6.02 14.70
C ASP A 70 15.42 -6.93 15.91
N ALA A 71 16.50 -7.55 16.37
CA ALA A 71 16.64 -8.11 17.71
C ALA A 71 17.80 -7.34 18.36
N PRO A 72 17.68 -6.98 19.65
CA PRO A 72 18.83 -7.18 20.51
C PRO A 72 18.47 -7.79 21.88
N ALA A 73 19.28 -8.79 22.24
CA ALA A 73 19.65 -9.29 23.57
C ALA A 73 18.56 -9.82 24.52
#